data_AF-A0A2E7UKX3-F1
#
_entry.id   AF-A0A2E7UKX3-F1
#
_cell.length_a   1.000
_cell.length_b   1.000
_cell.length_c   1.000
_cell.angle_alpha   90.00
_cell.angle_beta   90.00
_cell.angle_gamma   90.00
#
_symmetry.space_group_name_H-M   'P 1'
#
loop_
_entity.id
_entity.type
_entity.pdbx_description
1 polymer ?
#
loop_
_entity_poly.entity_id
_entity_poly.type
_entity_poly.pdbx_seq_one_letter_code
_entity_poly.pdbx_strand_id
1 'polypeptide(L)'
;MEPIDVYLMYCALKAHFSKSNYNYFKYEGKTRIKRDSFYKRKDSFFFVRLSKKYTEHEDIQNYLIANFIREPIGYVARFSNKVYEEWLYKRQNFYTIFTDEMRPLVNEFQPLFEVKSSTHPKLLQEYLGKRVSLETLIILNELVSYIDNWNKELAEDFIWGDLKKLMNNYKGFLTIDTERYRILLLKLIEESRL
;
A
#
# COMPACT_ATOMS: atom_id res chain seq x y z
N MET A 1 -21.95 -9.48 -6.27
CA MET A 1 -21.01 -10.11 -7.23
C MET A 1 -21.05 -11.62 -7.06
N GLU A 2 -20.93 -12.42 -8.13
CA GLU A 2 -20.87 -13.88 -7.99
C GLU A 2 -19.52 -14.33 -7.42
N PRO A 3 -19.42 -15.49 -6.71
CA PRO A 3 -18.16 -16.00 -6.16
C PRO A 3 -17.02 -16.09 -7.18
N ILE A 4 -17.36 -16.41 -8.43
CA ILE A 4 -16.41 -16.49 -9.54
C ILE A 4 -15.85 -15.11 -9.93
N ASP A 5 -16.62 -14.04 -9.83
CA ASP A 5 -16.16 -12.69 -10.14
C ASP A 5 -15.18 -12.20 -9.06
N VAL A 6 -15.46 -12.55 -7.78
CA VAL A 6 -14.52 -12.32 -6.67
C VAL A 6 -13.19 -13.06 -6.88
N TYR A 7 -13.25 -14.30 -7.37
CA TYR A 7 -12.06 -15.06 -7.73
C TYR A 7 -11.24 -14.39 -8.85
N LEU A 8 -11.89 -13.92 -9.92
CA LEU A 8 -11.21 -13.23 -11.02
C LEU A 8 -10.56 -11.92 -10.55
N MET A 9 -11.25 -11.15 -9.71
CA MET A 9 -10.70 -9.96 -9.06
C MET A 9 -9.48 -10.28 -8.20
N TYR A 10 -9.58 -11.32 -7.36
CA TYR A 10 -8.44 -11.81 -6.58
C TYR A 10 -7.25 -12.16 -7.47
N CYS A 11 -7.47 -12.81 -8.62
CA CYS A 11 -6.39 -13.14 -9.51
C CYS A 11 -5.75 -11.91 -10.17
N ALA A 12 -6.56 -10.92 -10.54
CA ALA A 12 -6.07 -9.65 -11.09
C ALA A 12 -5.20 -8.90 -10.07
N LEU A 13 -5.69 -8.78 -8.83
CA LEU A 13 -4.95 -8.14 -7.74
C LEU A 13 -3.70 -8.95 -7.36
N LYS A 14 -3.79 -10.28 -7.33
CA LYS A 14 -2.62 -11.15 -7.12
C LYS A 14 -1.55 -10.90 -8.17
N ALA A 15 -1.93 -10.85 -9.45
CA ALA A 15 -0.98 -10.55 -10.51
C ALA A 15 -0.35 -9.17 -10.31
N HIS A 16 -1.14 -8.17 -9.93
CA HIS A 16 -0.68 -6.80 -9.69
C HIS A 16 0.33 -6.69 -8.54
N PHE A 17 0.02 -7.25 -7.37
CA PHE A 17 0.88 -7.20 -6.19
C PHE A 17 2.04 -8.22 -6.23
N SER A 18 2.02 -9.19 -7.14
CA SER A 18 3.11 -10.16 -7.32
C SER A 18 4.35 -9.56 -8.02
N LYS A 19 5.39 -10.38 -8.18
CA LYS A 19 6.58 -10.01 -8.98
C LYS A 19 6.31 -9.83 -10.48
N SER A 20 5.11 -10.07 -10.98
CA SER A 20 4.76 -9.86 -12.39
C SER A 20 4.77 -8.37 -12.81
N ASN A 21 4.65 -8.13 -14.12
CA ASN A 21 4.51 -6.79 -14.72
C ASN A 21 3.05 -6.42 -15.00
N TYR A 22 2.09 -7.14 -14.41
CA TYR A 22 0.67 -6.86 -14.59
C TYR A 22 0.26 -5.57 -13.85
N ASN A 23 -0.43 -4.67 -14.54
CA ASN A 23 -0.95 -3.43 -13.98
C ASN A 23 -2.49 -3.48 -13.94
N TYR A 24 -3.04 -3.50 -12.73
CA TYR A 24 -4.48 -3.62 -12.51
C TYR A 24 -5.29 -2.50 -13.17
N PHE A 25 -4.81 -1.25 -13.07
CA PHE A 25 -5.48 -0.08 -13.62
C PHE A 25 -5.43 -0.07 -15.15
N LYS A 26 -4.27 -0.37 -15.74
CA LYS A 26 -4.11 -0.44 -17.21
C LYS A 26 -5.07 -1.43 -17.86
N TYR A 27 -5.33 -2.56 -17.20
CA TYR A 27 -6.19 -3.61 -17.72
C TYR A 27 -7.59 -3.61 -17.11
N GLU A 28 -7.96 -2.59 -16.32
CA GLU A 28 -9.28 -2.48 -15.67
C GLU A 28 -9.67 -3.76 -14.89
N GLY A 29 -8.70 -4.39 -14.23
CA GLY A 29 -8.90 -5.65 -13.50
C GLY A 29 -9.13 -6.89 -14.37
N LYS A 30 -9.04 -6.79 -15.70
CA LYS A 30 -9.24 -7.93 -16.62
C LYS A 30 -8.00 -8.82 -16.71
N THR A 31 -8.21 -10.13 -16.64
CA THR A 31 -7.16 -11.13 -16.81
C THR A 31 -7.52 -12.14 -17.90
N ARG A 32 -6.54 -12.94 -18.35
CA ARG A 32 -6.77 -14.05 -19.30
C ARG A 32 -7.25 -15.34 -18.61
N ILE A 33 -7.60 -15.28 -17.32
CA ILE A 33 -7.96 -16.46 -16.54
C ILE A 33 -9.35 -16.91 -16.95
N LYS A 34 -9.46 -18.20 -17.28
CA LYS A 34 -10.73 -18.81 -17.68
C LYS A 34 -11.64 -18.95 -16.47
N ARG A 35 -12.92 -18.60 -16.62
CA ARG A 35 -13.95 -18.76 -15.59
C ARG A 35 -13.95 -20.18 -15.01
N ASP A 36 -13.83 -21.20 -15.85
CA ASP A 36 -13.83 -22.60 -15.42
C ASP A 36 -12.71 -23.00 -14.46
N SER A 37 -11.62 -22.21 -14.36
CA SER A 37 -10.57 -22.49 -13.37
C SER A 37 -11.06 -22.29 -11.94
N PHE A 38 -12.13 -21.52 -11.71
CA PHE A 38 -12.75 -21.35 -10.40
C PHE A 38 -13.25 -22.68 -9.84
N TYR A 39 -13.96 -23.49 -10.65
CA TYR A 39 -14.54 -24.75 -10.20
C TYR A 39 -13.48 -25.81 -9.84
N LYS A 40 -12.23 -25.60 -10.23
CA LYS A 40 -11.09 -26.47 -9.89
C LYS A 40 -10.40 -26.06 -8.57
N ARG A 41 -10.80 -24.93 -7.96
CA ARG A 41 -10.20 -24.41 -6.73
C ARG A 41 -10.70 -25.17 -5.50
N LYS A 42 -9.77 -25.73 -4.73
CA LYS A 42 -10.07 -26.37 -3.43
C LYS A 42 -10.50 -25.37 -2.35
N ASP A 43 -10.08 -24.12 -2.49
CA ASP A 43 -10.37 -23.01 -1.58
C ASP A 43 -11.49 -22.10 -2.11
N SER A 44 -12.36 -22.61 -2.99
CA SER A 44 -13.49 -21.88 -3.58
C SER A 44 -14.42 -21.25 -2.53
N PHE A 45 -14.55 -21.91 -1.37
CA PHE A 45 -15.35 -21.43 -0.23
C PHE A 45 -14.92 -20.05 0.27
N PHE A 46 -13.64 -19.68 0.17
CA PHE A 46 -13.16 -18.34 0.52
C PHE A 46 -13.89 -17.25 -0.30
N PHE A 47 -14.00 -17.45 -1.62
CA PHE A 47 -14.63 -16.50 -2.53
C PHE A 47 -16.15 -16.47 -2.34
N VAL A 48 -16.77 -17.62 -2.08
CA VAL A 48 -18.21 -17.72 -1.74
C VAL A 48 -18.53 -16.96 -0.46
N ARG A 49 -17.67 -17.08 0.56
CA ARG A 49 -17.84 -16.36 1.82
C ARG A 49 -17.72 -14.85 1.63
N LEU A 50 -16.73 -14.39 0.87
CA LEU A 50 -16.58 -12.96 0.59
C LEU A 50 -17.74 -12.39 -0.22
N SER A 51 -18.22 -13.11 -1.24
CA SER A 51 -19.33 -12.65 -2.08
C SER A 51 -20.65 -12.54 -1.32
N LYS A 52 -20.81 -13.29 -0.22
CA LYS A 52 -21.97 -13.19 0.67
C LYS A 52 -21.82 -12.13 1.75
N LYS A 53 -20.57 -11.84 2.17
CA LYS A 53 -20.28 -10.90 3.27
C LYS A 53 -20.41 -9.45 2.82
N TYR A 54 -19.96 -9.13 1.61
CA TYR A 54 -19.91 -7.78 1.07
C TYR A 54 -20.77 -7.68 -0.19
N THR A 55 -21.61 -6.64 -0.25
CA THR A 55 -22.49 -6.39 -1.40
C THR A 55 -21.81 -5.55 -2.46
N GLU A 56 -21.05 -4.53 -2.03
CA GLU A 56 -20.40 -3.58 -2.91
C GLU A 56 -19.10 -4.14 -3.50
N HIS A 57 -18.86 -3.84 -4.77
CA HIS A 57 -17.62 -4.21 -5.46
C HIS A 57 -16.40 -3.64 -4.73
N GLU A 58 -16.49 -2.40 -4.26
CA GLU A 58 -15.40 -1.70 -3.59
C GLU A 58 -15.01 -2.38 -2.27
N ASP A 59 -15.97 -2.86 -1.47
CA ASP A 59 -15.68 -3.53 -0.20
C ASP A 59 -14.88 -4.82 -0.39
N ILE A 60 -15.23 -5.59 -1.42
CA ILE A 60 -14.51 -6.82 -1.78
C ILE A 60 -13.10 -6.47 -2.27
N GLN A 61 -12.99 -5.45 -3.12
CA GLN A 61 -11.71 -4.97 -3.65
C GLN A 61 -10.80 -4.49 -2.52
N ASN A 62 -11.33 -3.67 -1.61
CA ASN A 62 -10.63 -3.11 -0.45
C ASN A 62 -10.17 -4.23 0.50
N TYR A 63 -11.01 -5.22 0.78
CA TYR A 63 -10.61 -6.40 1.56
C TYR A 63 -9.41 -7.12 0.94
N LEU A 64 -9.45 -7.34 -0.37
CA LEU A 64 -8.38 -8.02 -1.09
C LEU A 64 -7.09 -7.17 -1.10
N ILE A 65 -7.18 -5.87 -1.41
CA ILE A 65 -6.04 -4.94 -1.40
C ILE A 65 -5.36 -4.93 -0.02
N ALA A 66 -6.13 -4.74 1.05
CA ALA A 66 -5.60 -4.72 2.42
C ALA A 66 -4.78 -5.98 2.72
N ASN A 67 -5.30 -7.15 2.32
CA ASN A 67 -4.61 -8.41 2.52
C ASN A 67 -3.42 -8.62 1.58
N PHE A 68 -3.45 -8.13 0.34
CA PHE A 68 -2.32 -8.22 -0.59
C PHE A 68 -1.15 -7.34 -0.19
N ILE A 69 -1.39 -6.18 0.44
CA ILE A 69 -0.32 -5.34 0.99
C ILE A 69 0.45 -6.10 2.07
N ARG A 70 -0.25 -6.89 2.90
CA ARG A 70 0.36 -7.69 3.97
C ARG A 70 0.92 -9.03 3.49
N GLU A 71 0.23 -9.70 2.57
CA GLU A 71 0.56 -11.03 2.04
C GLU A 71 0.60 -11.02 0.50
N PRO A 72 1.67 -10.47 -0.12
CA PRO A 72 1.77 -10.34 -1.58
C PRO A 72 1.74 -11.67 -2.34
N ILE A 73 2.09 -12.78 -1.69
CA ILE A 73 1.99 -14.15 -2.25
C ILE A 73 0.52 -14.51 -2.55
N GLY A 74 -0.43 -13.90 -1.83
CA GLY A 74 -1.85 -14.10 -2.04
C GLY A 74 -2.34 -15.48 -1.64
N TYR A 75 -1.79 -16.08 -0.59
CA TYR A 75 -2.34 -17.35 -0.07
C TYR A 75 -3.57 -17.05 0.77
N VAL A 76 -4.77 -17.38 0.26
CA VAL A 76 -6.05 -16.95 0.84
C VAL A 76 -6.27 -17.42 2.27
N ALA A 77 -5.60 -18.49 2.71
CA ALA A 77 -5.68 -18.96 4.10
C ALA A 77 -4.99 -18.00 5.10
N ARG A 78 -4.08 -17.14 4.64
CA ARG A 78 -3.46 -16.08 5.45
C ARG A 78 -4.23 -14.77 5.42
N PHE A 79 -5.24 -14.66 4.57
CA PHE A 79 -6.08 -13.47 4.51
C PHE A 79 -7.00 -13.44 5.74
N SER A 80 -7.14 -12.27 6.37
CA SER A 80 -7.89 -12.13 7.61
C SER A 80 -8.74 -10.86 7.62
N ASN A 81 -9.83 -10.90 8.38
CA ASN A 81 -10.66 -9.72 8.65
C ASN A 81 -9.89 -8.68 9.47
N LYS A 82 -9.04 -9.11 10.41
CA LYS A 82 -8.22 -8.21 11.23
C LYS A 82 -7.34 -7.30 10.39
N VAL A 83 -6.66 -7.84 9.36
CA VAL A 83 -5.84 -7.02 8.44
C VAL A 83 -6.72 -6.00 7.69
N TYR A 84 -7.91 -6.39 7.28
CA TYR A 84 -8.84 -5.47 6.62
C TYR A 84 -9.36 -4.37 7.56
N GLU A 85 -9.71 -4.72 8.80
CA GLU A 85 -10.17 -3.79 9.83
C GLU A 85 -9.08 -2.79 10.21
N GLU A 86 -7.84 -3.25 10.40
CA GLU A 86 -6.66 -2.38 10.61
C GLU A 86 -6.46 -1.41 9.45
N TRP A 87 -6.59 -1.90 8.22
CA TRP A 87 -6.46 -1.08 7.01
C TRP A 87 -7.59 -0.06 6.87
N LEU A 88 -8.83 -0.45 7.17
CA LEU A 88 -9.97 0.44 7.14
C LEU A 88 -9.85 1.55 8.19
N TYR A 89 -9.43 1.20 9.40
CA TYR A 89 -9.12 2.16 10.45
C TYR A 89 -8.07 3.18 9.99
N LYS A 90 -6.98 2.70 9.36
CA LYS A 90 -5.95 3.59 8.82
C LYS A 90 -6.50 4.52 7.76
N ARG A 91 -7.29 4.01 6.80
CA ARG A 91 -7.88 4.86 5.75
C ARG A 91 -8.79 5.95 6.30
N GLN A 92 -9.59 5.64 7.32
CA GLN A 92 -10.49 6.60 7.95
C GLN A 92 -9.74 7.66 8.78
N ASN A 93 -8.58 7.31 9.35
CA ASN A 93 -7.85 8.16 10.28
C ASN A 93 -6.51 8.66 9.72
N PHE A 94 -6.31 8.57 8.39
CA PHE A 94 -4.98 8.72 7.82
C PHE A 94 -4.37 10.10 8.06
N TYR A 95 -5.19 11.15 8.07
CA TYR A 95 -4.73 12.52 8.38
C TYR A 95 -4.13 12.63 9.79
N THR A 96 -4.80 12.05 10.79
CA THR A 96 -4.33 12.03 12.17
C THR A 96 -3.08 11.15 12.31
N ILE A 97 -3.10 9.96 11.71
CA ILE A 97 -1.95 9.04 11.73
C ILE A 97 -0.71 9.70 11.13
N PHE A 98 -0.84 10.33 9.95
CA PHE A 98 0.26 11.07 9.33
C PHE A 98 0.77 12.19 10.24
N THR A 99 -0.12 12.93 10.90
CA THR A 99 0.26 13.98 11.86
C THR A 99 1.13 13.42 12.97
N ASP A 100 0.71 12.31 13.57
CA ASP A 100 1.39 11.69 14.71
C ASP A 100 2.72 11.05 14.30
N GLU A 101 2.76 10.40 13.14
CA GLU A 101 3.98 9.79 12.58
C GLU A 101 5.03 10.86 12.21
N MET A 102 4.60 12.03 11.70
CA MET A 102 5.51 13.10 11.27
C MET A 102 5.98 14.01 12.40
N ARG A 103 5.18 14.20 13.46
CA ARG A 103 5.52 15.09 14.59
C ARG A 103 6.93 14.87 15.18
N PRO A 104 7.40 13.64 15.43
CA PRO A 104 8.77 13.43 15.93
C PRO A 104 9.87 13.58 14.86
N LEU A 105 9.50 13.69 13.58
CA LEU A 105 10.43 13.66 12.44
C LEU A 105 10.64 15.04 11.79
N VAL A 106 9.73 15.99 11.98
CA VAL A 106 9.77 17.30 11.30
C VAL A 106 10.92 18.22 11.73
N ASN A 107 11.48 18.02 12.92
CA ASN A 107 12.65 18.78 13.40
C ASN A 107 13.87 18.61 12.49
N GLU A 108 14.06 17.39 11.97
CA GLU A 108 15.15 17.06 11.05
C GLU A 108 14.59 16.62 9.70
N PHE A 109 13.62 17.38 9.17
CA PHE A 109 12.84 16.96 7.99
C PHE A 109 13.69 16.65 6.75
N GLN A 110 14.64 17.50 6.39
CA GLN A 110 15.50 17.27 5.21
C GLN A 110 16.40 16.02 5.37
N PRO A 111 17.10 15.85 6.52
CA PRO A 111 17.84 14.62 6.82
C PRO A 111 17.05 13.31 6.72
N LEU A 112 15.71 13.31 6.80
CA LEU A 112 14.90 12.10 6.67
C LEU A 112 15.15 11.36 5.35
N PHE A 113 15.42 12.11 4.29
CA PHE A 113 15.53 11.61 2.92
C PHE A 113 16.97 11.34 2.48
N GLU A 114 17.95 11.81 3.25
CA GLU A 114 19.37 11.68 2.92
C GLU A 114 19.83 10.22 3.00
N VAL A 115 20.51 9.77 1.94
CA VAL A 115 21.19 8.47 1.92
C VAL A 115 22.62 8.72 2.38
N LYS A 116 22.97 8.23 3.58
CA LYS A 116 24.33 8.27 4.10
C LYS A 116 25.03 6.95 3.76
N SER A 117 26.33 7.02 3.42
CA SER A 117 27.12 5.85 3.01
C SER A 117 26.86 4.64 3.92
N SER A 118 26.54 3.51 3.31
CA SER A 118 26.34 2.22 3.98
C SER A 118 25.14 2.12 4.93
N THR A 119 24.18 3.06 4.88
CA THR A 119 22.98 3.02 5.72
C THR A 119 21.71 3.42 4.96
N HIS A 120 20.57 2.82 5.31
CA HIS A 120 19.28 3.26 4.81
C HIS A 120 18.95 4.68 5.28
N PRO A 121 18.28 5.50 4.46
CA PRO A 121 17.75 6.80 4.89
C PRO A 121 16.90 6.67 6.14
N LYS A 122 16.90 7.71 6.98
CA LYS A 122 16.17 7.69 8.25
C LYS A 122 14.69 7.37 8.05
N LEU A 123 14.04 7.94 7.03
CA LEU A 123 12.64 7.63 6.72
C LEU A 123 12.40 6.13 6.43
N LEU A 124 13.32 5.47 5.70
CA LEU A 124 13.24 4.04 5.43
C LEU A 124 13.39 3.23 6.73
N GLN A 125 14.31 3.64 7.62
CA GLN A 125 14.48 3.00 8.93
C GLN A 125 13.23 3.14 9.81
N GLU A 126 12.55 4.30 9.78
CA GLU A 126 11.29 4.51 10.50
C GLU A 126 10.17 3.60 9.99
N TYR A 127 10.09 3.41 8.66
CA TYR A 127 9.14 2.46 8.05
C TYR A 127 9.46 1.00 8.42
N LEU A 128 10.72 0.57 8.30
CA LEU A 128 11.14 -0.79 8.68
C LEU A 128 10.92 -1.06 10.17
N GLY A 129 11.07 -0.02 11.00
CA GLY A 129 10.75 -0.01 12.42
C GLY A 129 9.26 0.05 12.75
N LYS A 130 8.36 0.08 11.75
CA LYS A 130 6.90 0.22 11.88
C LYS A 130 6.44 1.48 12.61
N ARG A 131 7.26 2.52 12.62
CA ARG A 131 6.94 3.85 13.19
C ARG A 131 6.31 4.78 12.16
N VAL A 132 6.54 4.52 10.87
CA VAL A 132 5.93 5.22 9.74
C VAL A 132 5.18 4.22 8.87
N SER A 133 3.99 4.61 8.41
CA SER A 133 3.14 3.80 7.53
C SER A 133 3.59 3.84 6.07
N LEU A 134 3.14 2.85 5.29
CA LEU A 134 3.37 2.81 3.83
C LEU A 134 2.70 4.02 3.16
N GLU A 135 1.52 4.39 3.63
CA GLU A 135 0.78 5.54 3.14
C GLU A 135 1.55 6.85 3.40
N THR A 136 2.16 7.02 4.58
CA THR A 136 3.00 8.21 4.87
C THR A 136 4.20 8.30 3.93
N LEU A 137 4.86 7.18 3.61
CA LEU A 137 5.91 7.17 2.59
C LEU A 137 5.39 7.67 1.23
N ILE A 138 4.21 7.19 0.81
CA ILE A 138 3.60 7.59 -0.46
C ILE A 138 3.27 9.08 -0.45
N ILE A 139 2.65 9.60 0.62
CA ILE A 139 2.35 11.04 0.75
C ILE A 139 3.61 11.88 0.69
N LEU A 140 4.64 11.55 1.47
CA LEU A 140 5.88 12.31 1.47
C LEU A 140 6.50 12.33 0.07
N ASN A 141 6.41 11.23 -0.67
CA ASN A 141 6.89 11.22 -2.04
C ASN A 141 6.04 12.10 -2.97
N GLU A 142 4.72 12.16 -2.82
CA GLU A 142 3.89 13.09 -3.59
C GLU A 142 4.23 14.56 -3.28
N LEU A 143 4.69 14.86 -2.07
CA LEU A 143 5.01 16.21 -1.63
C LEU A 143 6.42 16.66 -2.05
N VAL A 144 7.42 15.78 -1.95
CA VAL A 144 8.84 16.17 -2.11
C VAL A 144 9.64 15.29 -3.08
N SER A 145 9.01 14.29 -3.70
CA SER A 145 9.63 13.44 -4.76
C SER A 145 10.96 12.78 -4.37
N TYR A 146 11.12 12.40 -3.10
CA TYR A 146 12.38 11.83 -2.59
C TYR A 146 12.78 10.51 -3.25
N ILE A 147 11.82 9.79 -3.84
CA ILE A 147 12.06 8.50 -4.51
C ILE A 147 13.04 8.65 -5.68
N ASP A 148 13.09 9.80 -6.35
CA ASP A 148 14.01 10.03 -7.47
C ASP A 148 15.47 9.95 -7.05
N ASN A 149 15.78 10.44 -5.84
CA ASN A 149 17.10 10.31 -5.26
C ASN A 149 17.38 8.87 -4.81
N TRP A 150 16.44 8.25 -4.09
CA TRP A 150 16.60 6.88 -3.60
C TRP A 150 16.75 5.87 -4.75
N ASN A 151 16.10 6.10 -5.89
CA ASN A 151 16.25 5.25 -7.08
C ASN A 151 17.67 5.20 -7.62
N LYS A 152 18.46 6.27 -7.42
CA LYS A 152 19.86 6.35 -7.86
C LYS A 152 20.77 5.75 -6.79
N GLU A 153 20.61 6.21 -5.56
CA GLU A 153 21.51 5.89 -4.44
C GLU A 153 21.28 4.47 -3.87
N LEU A 154 20.08 3.94 -3.96
CA LEU A 154 19.70 2.61 -3.45
C LEU A 154 19.38 1.62 -4.58
N ALA A 155 19.96 1.81 -5.78
CA ALA A 155 19.64 1.02 -6.97
C ALA A 155 19.83 -0.49 -6.78
N GLU A 156 20.84 -0.91 -6.01
CA GLU A 156 21.17 -2.31 -5.72
C GLU A 156 20.52 -2.83 -4.42
N ASP A 157 19.74 -2.02 -3.72
CA ASP A 157 19.12 -2.40 -2.46
C ASP A 157 17.82 -3.17 -2.69
N PHE A 158 17.82 -4.46 -2.32
CA PHE A 158 16.66 -5.34 -2.49
C PHE A 158 15.46 -4.92 -1.64
N ILE A 159 15.68 -4.38 -0.43
CA ILE A 159 14.61 -3.93 0.47
C ILE A 159 13.91 -2.73 -0.14
N TRP A 160 14.68 -1.78 -0.66
CA TRP A 160 14.16 -0.63 -1.38
C TRP A 160 13.43 -1.05 -2.66
N GLY A 161 14.01 -1.96 -3.44
CA GLY A 161 13.37 -2.48 -4.67
C GLY A 161 11.98 -3.08 -4.41
N ASP A 162 11.85 -3.92 -3.38
CA ASP A 162 10.57 -4.51 -2.99
C ASP A 162 9.59 -3.46 -2.43
N LEU A 163 10.06 -2.53 -1.58
CA LEU A 163 9.23 -1.47 -1.02
C LEU A 163 8.71 -0.51 -2.10
N LYS A 164 9.58 -0.03 -3.00
CA LYS A 164 9.21 0.82 -4.12
C LYS A 164 8.13 0.16 -4.98
N LYS A 165 8.28 -1.13 -5.26
CA LYS A 165 7.27 -1.89 -6.02
C LYS A 165 5.94 -1.93 -5.28
N LEU A 166 5.95 -2.19 -3.97
CA LEU A 166 4.76 -2.18 -3.14
C LEU A 166 4.08 -0.80 -3.12
N MET A 167 4.85 0.28 -2.94
CA MET A 167 4.36 1.67 -2.98
C MET A 167 3.68 1.98 -4.31
N ASN A 168 4.33 1.64 -5.44
CA ASN A 168 3.78 1.90 -6.77
C ASN A 168 2.49 1.11 -7.05
N ASN A 169 2.44 -0.14 -6.62
CA ASN A 169 1.25 -0.98 -6.77
C ASN A 169 0.10 -0.48 -5.88
N TYR A 170 0.40 0.05 -4.70
CA TYR A 170 -0.63 0.52 -3.77
C TYR A 170 -1.13 1.93 -4.10
N LYS A 171 -0.25 2.83 -4.57
CA LYS A 171 -0.56 4.25 -4.81
C LYS A 171 -1.84 4.47 -5.60
N GLY A 172 -2.09 3.69 -6.66
CA GLY A 172 -3.28 3.85 -7.50
C GLY A 172 -4.62 3.56 -6.78
N PHE A 173 -4.58 2.92 -5.61
CA PHE A 173 -5.78 2.65 -4.79
C PHE A 173 -5.99 3.70 -3.68
N LEU A 174 -5.12 4.70 -3.60
CA LEU A 174 -5.21 5.78 -2.61
C LEU A 174 -5.80 7.04 -3.25
N THR A 175 -6.67 7.71 -2.50
CA THR A 175 -7.12 9.08 -2.79
C THR A 175 -6.40 10.00 -1.80
N ILE A 176 -5.46 10.79 -2.29
CA ILE A 176 -4.61 11.68 -1.48
C ILE A 176 -4.93 13.13 -1.84
N ASP A 177 -5.33 13.92 -0.84
CA ASP A 177 -5.48 15.37 -0.96
C ASP A 177 -4.12 16.04 -0.70
N THR A 178 -3.28 16.11 -1.73
CA THR A 178 -1.89 16.56 -1.62
C THR A 178 -1.77 17.95 -1.00
N GLU A 179 -2.69 18.89 -1.31
CA GLU A 179 -2.63 20.24 -0.77
C GLU A 179 -2.94 20.26 0.73
N ARG A 180 -3.94 19.49 1.18
CA ARG A 180 -4.23 19.34 2.60
C ARG A 180 -3.03 18.79 3.38
N TYR A 181 -2.34 17.78 2.85
CA TYR A 181 -1.16 17.22 3.50
C TYR A 181 0.06 18.14 3.44
N ARG A 182 0.22 18.92 2.37
CA ARG A 182 1.24 19.98 2.25
C ARG A 182 1.09 21.01 3.36
N ILE A 183 -0.12 21.53 3.55
CA ILE A 183 -0.43 22.54 4.59
C ILE A 183 -0.15 21.97 5.98
N LEU A 184 -0.61 20.75 6.27
CA LEU A 184 -0.34 20.08 7.55
C LEU A 184 1.16 19.94 7.81
N LEU A 185 1.93 19.47 6.83
CA LEU A 185 3.36 19.25 6.99
C LEU A 185 4.11 20.57 7.25
N LEU A 186 3.79 21.64 6.51
CA LEU A 186 4.37 22.96 6.72
C LEU A 186 4.08 23.48 8.13
N LYS A 187 2.83 23.34 8.59
CA LYS A 187 2.44 23.71 9.95
C LYS A 187 3.22 22.95 11.01
N LEU A 188 3.40 21.64 10.85
CA LEU A 188 4.19 20.83 11.80
C LEU A 188 5.65 21.27 11.83
N ILE A 189 6.26 21.59 10.68
CA ILE A 189 7.64 22.09 10.60
C ILE A 189 7.78 23.47 11.26
N GLU A 190 6.77 24.34 11.13
CA GLU A 190 6.76 25.65 11.78
C GLU A 190 6.63 25.52 13.30
N GLU A 191 5.69 24.70 13.78
CA GLU A 191 5.48 24.42 15.21
C GLU A 191 6.72 23.83 15.88
N SER A 192 7.53 23.05 15.15
CA SER A 192 8.69 22.36 15.71
C SER A 192 9.92 23.25 15.89
N ARG A 193 9.90 24.47 15.34
CA ARG A 193 10.96 25.48 15.45
C ARG A 193 10.74 26.48 16.59
N LEU A 194 9.57 26.46 17.21
CA LEU A 194 9.19 27.28 18.36
C LEU A 194 9.64 26.61 19.66
#